data_AF-A0AAU5BE39-F1
#
_entry.id   AF-A0AAU5BE39-F1
#
_cell.length_a   1.000
_cell.length_b   1.000
_cell.length_c   1.000
_cell.angle_alpha   90.00
_cell.angle_beta   90.00
_cell.angle_gamma   90.00
#
_symmetry.space_group_name_H-M   'P 1'
#
loop_
_entity.id
_entity.type
_entity.pdbx_description
1 polymer ?
#
loop_
_entity_poly.entity_id
_entity_poly.type
_entity_poly.pdbx_seq_one_letter_code
_entity_poly.pdbx_strand_id
1 'polypeptide(L)'
;MYAFVVPGQGSQTPGMLAGWLRDPVHAERLRAWSEAADVDLVHLGGKAPAAEIARTENTQPLLVAAGLLAHEALTLAEPDGPLVAAGHSVGELTAAVYAGVLDPADAVRLAAVRGRAMAAACAEVPTSMAAVVGGEEADVLGRIRELHLYAATFNGPGQIVAAGPTAELERLVAAPPRSATVKMLQVAGAFHTPYMESARRAVAAAAERTTFRRPTGSLLSNADGSVVREPDDIRRRLVEQVVKPVRWDLCLESLGRIAPEVTVCLPPARTLAGILKRQLPELAVVCVTAPRDLDKVRSRIGAAGAWKEDLVHAGV
;
A
#
# COMPACT_ATOMS: atom_id res chain seq x y z
N MET A 1 -20.07 7.96 -0.42
CA MET A 1 -18.86 7.53 0.33
C MET A 1 -17.94 6.84 -0.64
N TYR A 2 -16.67 7.23 -0.67
CA TYR A 2 -15.70 6.67 -1.61
C TYR A 2 -14.49 6.16 -0.85
N ALA A 3 -13.88 5.11 -1.39
CA ALA A 3 -12.64 4.57 -0.84
C ALA A 3 -11.48 4.78 -1.81
N PHE A 4 -10.33 5.20 -1.30
CA PHE A 4 -9.05 5.14 -1.98
C PHE A 4 -8.25 3.98 -1.45
N VAL A 5 -7.89 3.07 -2.36
CA VAL A 5 -7.14 1.86 -2.03
C VAL A 5 -5.79 1.94 -2.73
N VAL A 6 -4.71 1.90 -1.94
CA VAL A 6 -3.35 2.18 -2.41
C VAL A 6 -2.52 0.90 -2.45
N PRO A 7 -1.86 0.59 -3.58
CA PRO A 7 -1.03 -0.60 -3.70
C PRO A 7 0.30 -0.48 -2.93
N GLY A 8 0.85 -1.64 -2.57
CA GLY A 8 2.20 -1.78 -2.02
C GLY A 8 3.22 -2.29 -3.05
N GLN A 9 4.40 -2.68 -2.56
CA GLN A 9 5.51 -3.20 -3.35
C GLN A 9 5.13 -4.44 -4.18
N GLY A 10 5.68 -4.52 -5.39
CA GLY A 10 5.39 -5.56 -6.38
C GLY A 10 4.39 -5.13 -7.47
N SER A 11 3.86 -3.91 -7.37
CA SER A 11 2.95 -3.33 -8.35
C SER A 11 3.63 -2.37 -9.34
N GLN A 12 4.85 -1.90 -9.03
CA GLN A 12 5.62 -0.98 -9.86
C GLN A 12 6.00 -1.59 -11.23
N THR A 13 6.01 -0.75 -12.26
CA THR A 13 6.39 -1.14 -13.63
C THR A 13 7.28 -0.08 -14.28
N PRO A 14 8.20 -0.44 -15.19
CA PRO A 14 9.01 0.54 -15.91
C PRO A 14 8.15 1.61 -16.59
N GLY A 15 8.55 2.88 -16.48
CA GLY A 15 7.85 4.00 -17.10
C GLY A 15 6.46 4.29 -16.53
N MET A 16 6.12 3.79 -15.33
CA MET A 16 4.79 3.98 -14.72
C MET A 16 4.40 5.46 -14.52
N LEU A 17 5.36 6.38 -14.45
CA LEU A 17 5.13 7.83 -14.34
C LEU A 17 5.29 8.58 -15.67
N ALA A 18 5.67 7.91 -16.77
CA ALA A 18 5.95 8.58 -18.05
C ALA A 18 4.76 9.36 -18.61
N GLY A 19 3.52 8.91 -18.37
CA GLY A 19 2.31 9.64 -18.76
C GLY A 19 2.06 10.89 -17.90
N TRP A 20 2.42 10.83 -16.62
CA TRP A 20 2.27 11.92 -15.65
C TRP A 20 3.30 13.03 -15.89
N LEU A 21 4.54 12.64 -16.21
CA LEU A 21 5.67 13.53 -16.50
C LEU A 21 5.51 14.42 -17.75
N ARG A 22 4.46 14.20 -18.55
CA ARG A 22 4.14 15.07 -19.70
C ARG A 22 3.59 16.43 -19.27
N ASP A 23 3.01 16.49 -18.08
CA ASP A 23 2.57 17.73 -17.47
C ASP A 23 3.74 18.37 -16.70
N PRO A 24 4.17 19.60 -17.03
CA PRO A 24 5.24 20.29 -16.34
C PRO A 24 5.01 20.46 -14.84
N VAL A 25 3.75 20.58 -14.38
CA VAL A 25 3.41 20.73 -12.97
C VAL A 25 3.71 19.44 -12.20
N HIS A 26 3.31 18.29 -12.75
CA HIS A 26 3.63 16.99 -12.15
C HIS A 26 5.13 16.68 -12.21
N ALA A 27 5.81 17.07 -13.28
CA ALA A 27 7.26 16.91 -13.39
C ALA A 27 7.99 17.73 -12.32
N GLU A 28 7.59 18.98 -12.11
CA GLU A 28 8.16 19.84 -11.06
C GLU A 28 7.86 19.32 -9.66
N ARG A 29 6.62 18.87 -9.41
CA ARG A 29 6.26 18.23 -8.14
C ARG A 29 7.16 17.03 -7.84
N LEU A 30 7.40 16.19 -8.84
CA LEU A 30 8.23 14.99 -8.68
C LEU A 30 9.70 15.34 -8.44
N ARG A 31 10.22 16.44 -9.00
CA ARG A 31 11.56 16.97 -8.66
C ARG A 31 11.64 17.41 -7.20
N ALA A 32 10.67 18.19 -6.73
CA ALA A 32 10.62 18.61 -5.32
C ALA A 32 10.56 17.42 -4.36
N TRP A 33 9.78 16.38 -4.70
CA TRP A 33 9.77 15.13 -3.93
C TRP A 33 11.06 14.33 -4.05
N SER A 34 11.76 14.39 -5.19
CA SER A 34 13.07 13.78 -5.36
C SER A 34 14.09 14.38 -4.41
N GLU A 35 14.11 15.71 -4.27
CA GLU A 35 14.95 16.43 -3.32
C GLU A 35 14.60 16.06 -1.87
N ALA A 36 13.31 16.06 -1.51
CA ALA A 36 12.86 15.71 -0.16
C ALA A 36 13.20 14.27 0.25
N ALA A 37 13.25 13.35 -0.72
CA ALA A 37 13.48 11.93 -0.51
C ALA A 37 14.95 11.51 -0.72
N ASP A 38 15.77 12.39 -1.28
CA ASP A 38 17.13 12.10 -1.74
C ASP A 38 17.16 10.89 -2.69
N VAL A 39 16.32 10.94 -3.73
CA VAL A 39 16.22 9.90 -4.77
C VAL A 39 15.61 10.48 -6.05
N ASP A 40 16.16 10.17 -7.23
CA ASP A 40 15.65 10.69 -8.50
C ASP A 40 14.37 9.97 -8.97
N LEU A 41 13.22 10.45 -8.50
CA LEU A 41 11.91 9.88 -8.83
C LEU A 41 11.51 10.11 -10.29
N VAL A 42 12.06 11.14 -10.94
CA VAL A 42 11.81 11.43 -12.36
C VAL A 42 12.45 10.35 -13.23
N HIS A 43 13.72 10.01 -12.97
CA HIS A 43 14.39 8.87 -13.61
C HIS A 43 13.69 7.56 -13.29
N LEU A 44 13.45 7.26 -12.00
CA LEU A 44 12.84 6.02 -11.56
C LEU A 44 11.46 5.77 -12.17
N GLY A 45 10.60 6.78 -12.18
CA GLY A 45 9.26 6.67 -12.74
C GLY A 45 9.20 6.77 -14.26
N GLY A 46 10.22 7.33 -14.89
CA GLY A 46 10.26 7.58 -16.33
C GLY A 46 11.03 6.54 -17.13
N LYS A 47 12.30 6.33 -16.82
CA LYS A 47 13.27 5.63 -17.68
C LYS A 47 13.98 4.44 -17.02
N ALA A 48 13.95 4.33 -15.70
CA ALA A 48 14.65 3.25 -15.00
C ALA A 48 14.12 1.86 -15.41
N PRO A 49 15.01 0.86 -15.55
CA PRO A 49 14.64 -0.51 -15.89
C PRO A 49 13.96 -1.21 -14.70
N ALA A 50 13.29 -2.33 -14.99
CA ALA A 50 12.55 -3.12 -13.99
C ALA A 50 13.41 -3.53 -12.79
N ALA A 51 14.66 -3.92 -13.03
CA ALA A 51 15.59 -4.32 -11.98
C ALA A 51 15.92 -3.17 -11.03
N GLU A 52 16.05 -1.94 -11.54
CA GLU A 52 16.38 -0.77 -10.72
C GLU A 52 15.20 -0.36 -9.84
N ILE A 53 13.98 -0.33 -10.40
CA ILE A 53 12.77 0.05 -9.65
C ILE A 53 12.29 -1.06 -8.70
N ALA A 54 12.79 -2.29 -8.84
CA ALA A 54 12.50 -3.40 -7.93
C ALA A 54 13.32 -3.37 -6.64
N ARG A 55 14.38 -2.55 -6.59
CA ARG A 55 15.15 -2.31 -5.36
C ARG A 55 14.28 -1.58 -4.34
N THR A 56 14.22 -2.10 -3.12
CA THR A 56 13.23 -1.65 -2.10
C THR A 56 13.40 -0.18 -1.74
N GLU A 57 14.64 0.30 -1.71
CA GLU A 57 14.99 1.70 -1.49
C GLU A 57 14.45 2.65 -2.57
N ASN A 58 14.24 2.15 -3.79
CA ASN A 58 13.66 2.89 -4.90
C ASN A 58 12.16 2.68 -5.00
N THR A 59 11.68 1.44 -4.82
CA THR A 59 10.28 1.07 -5.02
C THR A 59 9.36 1.85 -4.09
N GLN A 60 9.72 1.96 -2.81
CA GLN A 60 8.84 2.55 -1.80
C GLN A 60 8.52 4.02 -2.07
N PRO A 61 9.50 4.93 -2.20
CA PRO A 61 9.20 6.33 -2.50
C PRO A 61 8.58 6.50 -3.89
N LEU A 62 8.92 5.66 -4.88
CA LEU A 62 8.31 5.69 -6.20
C LEU A 62 6.80 5.38 -6.17
N LEU A 63 6.39 4.34 -5.44
CA LEU A 63 4.98 3.99 -5.30
C LEU A 63 4.18 5.07 -4.57
N VAL A 64 4.77 5.64 -3.51
CA VAL A 64 4.13 6.74 -2.77
C VAL A 64 3.96 7.95 -3.69
N ALA A 65 5.00 8.36 -4.41
CA ALA A 65 4.93 9.46 -5.36
C ALA A 65 3.88 9.25 -6.46
N ALA A 66 3.74 8.03 -6.98
CA ALA A 66 2.72 7.69 -7.97
C ALA A 66 1.30 7.93 -7.44
N GLY A 67 1.01 7.45 -6.23
CA GLY A 67 -0.27 7.66 -5.58
C GLY A 67 -0.55 9.13 -5.26
N LEU A 68 0.48 9.90 -4.91
CA LEU A 68 0.36 11.33 -4.61
C LEU A 68 0.16 12.19 -5.87
N LEU A 69 0.76 11.84 -7.01
CA LEU A 69 0.43 12.51 -8.28
C LEU A 69 -1.04 12.31 -8.63
N ALA A 70 -1.57 11.10 -8.43
CA ALA A 70 -3.00 10.84 -8.61
C ALA A 70 -3.86 11.63 -7.61
N HIS A 71 -3.41 11.79 -6.37
CA HIS A 71 -4.07 12.62 -5.36
C HIS A 71 -4.19 14.07 -5.82
N GLU A 72 -3.06 14.69 -6.18
CA GLU A 72 -3.04 16.09 -6.61
C GLU A 72 -3.89 16.31 -7.86
N ALA A 73 -3.83 15.38 -8.82
CA ALA A 73 -4.56 15.53 -10.08
C ALA A 73 -6.07 15.26 -9.97
N LEU A 74 -6.53 14.49 -8.98
CA LEU A 74 -7.95 14.18 -8.83
C LEU A 74 -8.78 15.38 -8.35
N THR A 75 -8.16 16.35 -7.65
CA THR A 75 -8.79 17.60 -7.16
C THR A 75 -10.25 17.37 -6.74
N LEU A 76 -10.45 16.64 -5.65
CA LEU A 76 -11.80 16.33 -5.16
C LEU A 76 -12.38 17.55 -4.43
N ALA A 77 -13.64 17.87 -4.70
CA ALA A 77 -14.35 18.92 -3.98
C ALA A 77 -14.51 18.51 -2.50
N GLU A 78 -14.10 19.43 -1.61
CA GLU A 78 -14.21 19.47 -0.14
C GLU A 78 -13.92 18.17 0.67
N PRO A 79 -13.01 18.22 1.66
CA PRO A 79 -12.63 17.09 2.53
C PRO A 79 -13.72 16.60 3.50
N ASP A 80 -14.91 17.20 3.49
CA ASP A 80 -16.05 16.83 4.36
C ASP A 80 -16.90 15.68 3.80
N GLY A 81 -16.52 15.09 2.67
CA GLY A 81 -17.12 13.88 2.15
C GLY A 81 -16.69 12.62 2.93
N PRO A 82 -17.55 11.59 3.10
CA PRO A 82 -17.17 10.34 3.75
C PRO A 82 -16.14 9.60 2.88
N LEU A 83 -14.86 9.80 3.24
CA LEU A 83 -13.68 9.21 2.61
C LEU A 83 -13.18 8.03 3.43
N VAL A 84 -12.86 6.93 2.76
CA VAL A 84 -12.08 5.83 3.34
C VAL A 84 -10.75 5.74 2.62
N ALA A 85 -9.65 5.68 3.35
CA ALA A 85 -8.32 5.46 2.81
C ALA A 85 -7.73 4.17 3.40
N ALA A 86 -7.22 3.31 2.54
CA ALA A 86 -6.56 2.07 2.94
C ALA A 86 -5.38 1.80 2.01
N GLY A 87 -4.23 1.49 2.58
CA GLY A 87 -3.03 1.20 1.80
C GLY A 87 -2.45 -0.15 2.17
N HIS A 88 -1.87 -0.87 1.20
CA HIS A 88 -1.17 -2.12 1.46
C HIS A 88 0.31 -1.84 1.72
N SER A 89 0.81 -2.22 2.90
CA SER A 89 2.20 -2.03 3.31
C SER A 89 2.63 -0.56 3.19
N VAL A 90 3.61 -0.23 2.33
CA VAL A 90 4.04 1.14 2.05
C VAL A 90 2.91 2.06 1.58
N GLY A 91 1.85 1.49 0.98
CA GLY A 91 0.67 2.24 0.56
C GLY A 91 -0.05 2.94 1.73
N GLU A 92 0.14 2.51 2.99
CA GLU A 92 -0.43 3.21 4.15
C GLU A 92 0.09 4.66 4.27
N LEU A 93 1.29 4.96 3.75
CA LEU A 93 1.82 6.34 3.73
C LEU A 93 1.03 7.24 2.78
N THR A 94 0.69 6.76 1.59
CA THR A 94 -0.18 7.49 0.66
C THR A 94 -1.61 7.58 1.21
N ALA A 95 -2.13 6.49 1.79
CA ALA A 95 -3.47 6.48 2.38
C ALA A 95 -3.57 7.51 3.53
N ALA A 96 -2.52 7.68 4.32
CA ALA A 96 -2.43 8.70 5.35
C ALA A 96 -2.49 10.13 4.76
N VAL A 97 -1.90 10.38 3.58
CA VAL A 97 -2.05 11.68 2.89
C VAL A 97 -3.48 11.90 2.41
N TYR A 98 -4.10 10.89 1.79
CA TYR A 98 -5.52 10.96 1.40
C TYR A 98 -6.44 11.25 2.59
N ALA A 99 -6.12 10.70 3.77
CA ALA A 99 -6.85 10.95 5.00
C ALA A 99 -6.46 12.26 5.71
N GLY A 100 -5.60 13.11 5.13
CA GLY A 100 -5.19 14.39 5.71
C GLY A 100 -4.21 14.29 6.88
N VAL A 101 -3.65 13.10 7.16
CA VAL A 101 -2.77 12.85 8.30
C VAL A 101 -1.35 13.33 8.04
N LEU A 102 -0.84 13.11 6.82
CA LEU A 102 0.52 13.44 6.41
C LEU A 102 0.52 14.47 5.29
N ASP A 103 1.55 15.31 5.27
CA ASP A 103 1.86 16.12 4.09
C ASP A 103 2.49 15.23 2.99
N PRO A 104 2.23 15.52 1.70
CA PRO A 104 2.78 14.73 0.60
C PRO A 104 4.31 14.57 0.65
N ALA A 105 5.05 15.66 0.89
CA ALA A 105 6.51 15.63 0.94
C ALA A 105 7.04 14.77 2.11
N ASP A 106 6.38 14.83 3.27
CA ASP A 106 6.71 14.01 4.42
C ASP A 106 6.45 12.52 4.18
N ALA A 107 5.36 12.19 3.48
CA ALA A 107 5.05 10.81 3.10
C ALA A 107 6.12 10.24 2.15
N VAL A 108 6.56 10.98 1.13
CA VAL A 108 7.63 10.51 0.23
C VAL A 108 8.96 10.38 0.99
N ARG A 109 9.32 11.37 1.81
CA ARG A 109 10.54 11.32 2.64
C ARG A 109 10.54 10.12 3.59
N LEU A 110 9.42 9.86 4.27
CA LEU A 110 9.29 8.72 5.17
C LEU A 110 9.34 7.40 4.40
N ALA A 111 8.74 7.33 3.20
CA ALA A 111 8.82 6.16 2.32
C ALA A 111 10.25 5.87 1.86
N ALA A 112 11.05 6.91 1.56
CA ALA A 112 12.45 6.77 1.19
C ALA A 112 13.30 6.26 2.36
N VAL A 113 13.10 6.82 3.57
CA VAL A 113 13.75 6.30 4.78
C VAL A 113 13.36 4.84 5.03
N ARG A 114 12.06 4.52 4.97
CA ARG A 114 11.55 3.16 5.15
C ARG A 114 12.15 2.19 4.13
N GLY A 115 12.18 2.57 2.86
CA GLY A 115 12.79 1.79 1.78
C GLY A 115 14.27 1.49 2.01
N ARG A 116 15.08 2.53 2.26
CA ARG A 116 16.53 2.38 2.54
C ARG A 116 16.79 1.54 3.78
N ALA A 117 16.05 1.80 4.87
CA ALA A 117 16.25 1.11 6.13
C ALA A 117 15.85 -0.36 6.05
N MET A 118 14.75 -0.69 5.37
CA MET A 118 14.36 -2.09 5.13
C MET A 118 15.35 -2.80 4.22
N ALA A 119 15.84 -2.15 3.16
CA ALA A 119 16.89 -2.72 2.31
C ALA A 119 18.17 -3.02 3.10
N ALA A 120 18.58 -2.11 3.99
CA ALA A 120 19.73 -2.31 4.87
C ALA A 120 19.52 -3.48 5.85
N ALA A 121 18.34 -3.57 6.48
CA ALA A 121 18.00 -4.70 7.36
C ALA A 121 18.03 -6.05 6.63
N CYS A 122 17.61 -6.09 5.36
CA CYS A 122 17.69 -7.31 4.56
C CYS A 122 19.13 -7.77 4.28
N ALA A 123 20.11 -6.86 4.30
CA ALA A 123 21.52 -7.21 4.12
C ALA A 123 22.15 -7.81 5.39
N GLU A 124 21.50 -7.72 6.55
CA GLU A 124 22.01 -8.24 7.83
C GLU A 124 21.92 -9.76 7.90
N VAL A 125 20.83 -10.35 7.38
CA VAL A 125 20.57 -11.79 7.44
C VAL A 125 19.92 -12.28 6.13
N PRO A 126 20.40 -13.38 5.51
CA PRO A 126 19.78 -13.98 4.34
C PRO A 126 18.35 -14.45 4.62
N THR A 127 17.38 -13.66 4.17
CA THR A 127 15.95 -13.91 4.35
C THR A 127 15.21 -13.63 3.05
N SER A 128 13.97 -14.07 2.95
CA SER A 128 13.10 -13.77 1.81
C SER A 128 11.62 -13.88 2.20
N MET A 129 10.74 -13.90 1.21
CA MET A 129 9.31 -14.15 1.35
C MET A 129 8.82 -15.13 0.28
N ALA A 130 7.78 -15.91 0.58
CA ALA A 130 7.10 -16.79 -0.36
C ALA A 130 5.59 -16.61 -0.26
N ALA A 131 4.93 -16.44 -1.41
CA ALA A 131 3.47 -16.45 -1.47
C ALA A 131 2.96 -17.88 -1.34
N VAL A 132 2.01 -18.10 -0.44
CA VAL A 132 1.26 -19.34 -0.23
C VAL A 132 -0.18 -19.09 -0.66
N VAL A 133 -0.62 -19.77 -1.72
CA VAL A 133 -1.96 -19.59 -2.30
C VAL A 133 -2.72 -20.90 -2.29
N GLY A 134 -3.92 -20.90 -1.71
CA GLY A 134 -4.74 -22.10 -1.47
C GLY A 134 -4.37 -22.85 -0.19
N GLY A 135 -4.94 -24.03 -0.04
CA GLY A 135 -4.84 -24.86 1.18
C GLY A 135 -5.75 -24.38 2.32
N GLU A 136 -5.92 -25.24 3.32
CA GLU A 136 -6.61 -24.89 4.56
C GLU A 136 -5.72 -23.97 5.39
N GLU A 137 -6.27 -22.85 5.87
CA GLU A 137 -5.50 -21.81 6.56
C GLU A 137 -4.77 -22.36 7.80
N ALA A 138 -5.43 -23.22 8.57
CA ALA A 138 -4.84 -23.85 9.75
C ALA A 138 -3.61 -24.69 9.40
N ASP A 139 -3.65 -25.45 8.32
CA ASP A 139 -2.55 -26.28 7.83
C ASP A 139 -1.40 -25.41 7.31
N VAL A 140 -1.72 -24.35 6.56
CA VAL A 140 -0.73 -23.38 6.07
C VAL A 140 -0.01 -22.71 7.22
N LEU A 141 -0.74 -22.18 8.20
CA LEU A 141 -0.16 -21.53 9.37
C LEU A 141 0.59 -22.53 10.26
N GLY A 142 0.13 -23.77 10.36
CA GLY A 142 0.82 -24.86 11.03
C GLY A 142 2.18 -25.10 10.41
N ARG A 143 2.22 -25.28 9.09
CA ARG A 143 3.45 -25.53 8.34
C ARG A 143 4.45 -24.37 8.40
N ILE A 144 3.97 -23.13 8.30
CA ILE A 144 4.80 -21.93 8.48
C ILE A 144 5.47 -21.95 9.87
N ARG A 145 4.72 -22.25 10.93
CA ARG A 145 5.23 -22.33 12.30
C ARG A 145 6.24 -23.47 12.49
N GLU A 146 5.97 -24.65 11.95
CA GLU A 146 6.89 -25.80 11.99
C GLU A 146 8.26 -25.51 11.39
N LEU A 147 8.31 -24.67 10.36
CA LEU A 147 9.55 -24.25 9.69
C LEU A 147 10.17 -22.98 10.31
N HIS A 148 9.65 -22.53 11.47
CA HIS A 148 10.10 -21.31 12.13
C HIS A 148 10.03 -20.06 11.23
N LEU A 149 9.07 -20.03 10.30
CA LEU A 149 8.77 -18.91 9.44
C LEU A 149 7.67 -18.02 10.07
N TYR A 150 7.53 -16.81 9.54
CA TYR A 150 6.48 -15.87 9.91
C TYR A 150 5.41 -15.80 8.83
N ALA A 151 4.13 -15.73 9.22
CA ALA A 151 3.06 -15.29 8.33
C ALA A 151 3.08 -13.74 8.30
N ALA A 152 3.78 -13.18 7.31
CA ALA A 152 4.09 -11.76 7.24
C ALA A 152 2.99 -10.93 6.55
N THR A 153 2.14 -11.56 5.75
CA THR A 153 1.03 -10.87 5.09
C THR A 153 -0.15 -11.81 4.91
N PHE A 154 -1.34 -11.31 5.20
CA PHE A 154 -2.62 -11.96 4.98
C PHE A 154 -3.38 -11.09 3.96
N ASN A 155 -3.45 -11.54 2.71
CA ASN A 155 -4.01 -10.77 1.59
C ASN A 155 -5.50 -11.04 1.33
N GLY A 156 -6.09 -11.92 2.14
CA GLY A 156 -7.46 -12.41 2.01
C GLY A 156 -7.51 -13.94 2.07
N PRO A 157 -8.72 -14.52 2.05
CA PRO A 157 -8.94 -15.96 2.06
C PRO A 157 -8.00 -16.72 1.11
N GLY A 158 -7.24 -17.66 1.69
CA GLY A 158 -6.31 -18.52 0.95
C GLY A 158 -5.11 -17.80 0.33
N GLN A 159 -4.75 -16.59 0.76
CA GLN A 159 -3.58 -15.85 0.26
C GLN A 159 -2.74 -15.32 1.42
N ILE A 160 -1.70 -16.07 1.79
CA ILE A 160 -0.75 -15.72 2.86
C ILE A 160 0.64 -15.56 2.26
N VAL A 161 1.48 -14.71 2.85
CA VAL A 161 2.90 -14.63 2.52
C VAL A 161 3.70 -15.08 3.74
N ALA A 162 4.46 -16.16 3.56
CA ALA A 162 5.45 -16.62 4.52
C ALA A 162 6.74 -15.81 4.37
N ALA A 163 7.47 -15.57 5.45
CA ALA A 163 8.72 -14.83 5.45
C ALA A 163 9.69 -15.38 6.49
N GLY A 164 10.98 -15.37 6.19
CA GLY A 164 12.01 -15.89 7.09
C GLY A 164 13.28 -16.29 6.35
N PRO A 165 14.12 -17.16 6.94
CA PRO A 165 15.34 -17.64 6.32
C PRO A 165 15.07 -18.29 4.96
N THR A 166 15.91 -18.00 3.96
CA THR A 166 15.71 -18.50 2.59
C THR A 166 15.66 -20.03 2.52
N ALA A 167 16.53 -20.72 3.26
CA ALA A 167 16.56 -22.18 3.29
C ALA A 167 15.26 -22.80 3.83
N GLU A 168 14.62 -22.17 4.83
CA GLU A 168 13.35 -22.65 5.37
C GLU A 168 12.18 -22.39 4.40
N LEU A 169 12.22 -21.29 3.66
CA LEU A 169 11.27 -21.02 2.58
C LEU A 169 11.43 -22.02 1.42
N GLU A 170 12.65 -22.42 1.08
CA GLU A 170 12.90 -23.47 0.08
C GLU A 170 12.30 -24.81 0.51
N ARG A 171 12.35 -25.15 1.80
CA ARG A 171 11.66 -26.33 2.35
C ARG A 171 10.14 -26.20 2.27
N LEU A 172 9.58 -25.01 2.49
CA LEU A 172 8.15 -24.74 2.31
C LEU A 172 7.73 -24.88 0.84
N VAL A 173 8.57 -24.43 -0.09
CA VAL A 173 8.35 -24.58 -1.55
C VAL A 173 8.42 -26.04 -1.98
N ALA A 174 9.38 -26.80 -1.46
CA ALA A 174 9.56 -28.21 -1.81
C ALA A 174 8.45 -29.13 -1.27
N ALA A 175 7.85 -28.76 -0.13
CA ALA A 175 6.79 -29.52 0.53
C ALA A 175 5.66 -28.57 0.97
N PRO A 176 4.85 -28.07 0.01
CA PRO A 176 3.76 -27.15 0.31
C PRO A 176 2.63 -27.89 1.06
N PRO A 177 1.84 -27.18 1.89
CA PRO A 177 0.61 -27.72 2.48
C PRO A 177 -0.33 -28.27 1.40
N ARG A 178 -1.18 -29.23 1.78
CA ARG A 178 -2.13 -29.85 0.84
C ARG A 178 -3.01 -28.78 0.18
N SER A 179 -3.17 -28.88 -1.14
CA SER A 179 -3.95 -27.93 -1.96
C SER A 179 -3.43 -26.48 -1.96
N ALA A 180 -2.25 -26.23 -1.42
CA ALA A 180 -1.57 -24.94 -1.51
C ALA A 180 -0.48 -24.96 -2.60
N THR A 181 -0.25 -23.81 -3.20
CA THR A 181 0.91 -23.53 -4.05
C THR A 181 1.81 -22.55 -3.33
N VAL A 182 3.13 -22.76 -3.41
CA VAL A 182 4.12 -21.88 -2.76
C VAL A 182 5.10 -21.37 -3.80
N LYS A 183 5.32 -20.06 -3.84
CA LYS A 183 6.24 -19.42 -4.79
C LYS A 183 7.09 -18.36 -4.11
N MET A 184 8.41 -18.44 -4.28
CA MET A 184 9.36 -17.41 -3.83
C MET A 184 9.04 -16.05 -4.47
N LEU A 185 9.04 -15.00 -3.66
CA LEU A 185 8.87 -13.62 -4.10
C LEU A 185 10.22 -12.98 -4.44
N GLN A 186 10.22 -12.10 -5.43
CA GLN A 186 11.39 -11.32 -5.82
C GLN A 186 11.50 -10.08 -4.92
N VAL A 187 11.92 -10.30 -3.67
CA VAL A 187 12.08 -9.26 -2.65
C VAL A 187 13.43 -9.40 -1.95
N ALA A 188 13.91 -8.29 -1.37
CA ALA A 188 15.23 -8.25 -0.74
C ALA A 188 15.32 -9.07 0.56
N GLY A 189 14.22 -9.25 1.28
CA GLY A 189 14.21 -10.03 2.53
C GLY A 189 12.85 -10.17 3.18
N ALA A 190 12.84 -10.67 4.42
CA ALA A 190 11.63 -10.97 5.19
C ALA A 190 10.95 -9.72 5.78
N PHE A 191 10.27 -8.94 4.96
CA PHE A 191 9.50 -7.77 5.41
C PHE A 191 8.38 -8.15 6.39
N HIS A 192 7.96 -7.21 7.23
CA HIS A 192 6.85 -7.40 8.18
C HIS A 192 7.10 -8.51 9.22
N THR A 193 8.38 -8.68 9.59
CA THR A 193 8.84 -9.63 10.60
C THR A 193 9.87 -8.98 11.53
N PRO A 194 10.22 -9.63 12.66
CA PRO A 194 11.29 -9.15 13.56
C PRO A 194 12.66 -8.96 12.90
N TYR A 195 12.92 -9.55 11.72
CA TYR A 195 14.16 -9.29 10.96
C TYR A 195 14.30 -7.82 10.55
N MET A 196 13.21 -7.06 10.51
CA MET A 196 13.21 -5.63 10.14
C MET A 196 13.39 -4.69 11.35
N GLU A 197 13.82 -5.18 12.50
CA GLU A 197 13.89 -4.39 13.74
C GLU A 197 14.88 -3.20 13.64
N SER A 198 16.01 -3.34 12.93
CA SER A 198 16.89 -2.21 12.64
C SER A 198 16.20 -1.15 11.77
N ALA A 199 15.41 -1.58 10.79
CA ALA A 199 14.62 -0.69 9.94
C ALA A 199 13.54 0.04 10.74
N ARG A 200 12.84 -0.66 11.64
CA ARG A 200 11.81 -0.06 12.52
C ARG A 200 12.38 1.09 13.33
N ARG A 201 13.58 0.95 13.91
CA ARG A 201 14.25 2.02 14.66
C ARG A 201 14.54 3.24 13.80
N ALA A 202 15.04 3.05 12.57
CA ALA A 202 15.29 4.15 11.65
C ALA A 202 14.00 4.87 11.23
N VAL A 203 12.94 4.11 10.97
CA VAL A 203 11.61 4.65 10.63
C VAL A 203 11.00 5.40 11.82
N ALA A 204 11.14 4.88 13.04
CA ALA A 204 10.70 5.55 14.26
C ALA A 204 11.36 6.93 14.41
N ALA A 205 12.68 7.01 14.29
CA ALA A 205 13.42 8.26 14.38
C ALA A 205 13.00 9.27 13.30
N ALA A 206 12.70 8.80 12.08
CA ALA A 206 12.19 9.67 11.02
C ALA A 206 10.75 10.14 11.27
N ALA A 207 9.91 9.28 11.83
CA ALA A 207 8.51 9.57 12.16
C ALA A 207 8.39 10.55 13.34
N GLU A 208 9.32 10.55 14.29
CA GLU A 208 9.39 11.56 15.37
C GLU A 208 9.58 12.99 14.84
N ARG A 209 10.21 13.13 13.67
CA ARG A 209 10.44 14.42 12.99
C ARG A 209 9.36 14.74 11.96
N THR A 210 8.28 13.97 11.91
CA THR A 210 7.17 14.14 10.97
C THR A 210 5.92 14.57 11.72
N THR A 211 5.20 15.55 11.18
CA THR A 211 3.93 15.98 11.77
C THR A 211 2.81 15.03 11.36
N PHE A 212 2.08 14.49 12.34
CA PHE A 212 0.88 13.70 12.11
C PHE A 212 -0.34 14.51 12.56
N ARG A 213 -1.34 14.61 11.69
CA ARG A 213 -2.60 15.34 11.96
C ARG A 213 -3.74 14.37 12.19
N ARG A 214 -4.81 14.87 12.81
CA ARG A 214 -6.05 14.11 12.95
C ARG A 214 -6.60 13.81 11.55
N PRO A 215 -6.99 12.56 11.24
CA PRO A 215 -7.57 12.26 9.94
C PRO A 215 -8.83 13.08 9.67
N THR A 216 -8.99 13.57 8.44
CA THR A 216 -10.24 14.17 7.93
C THR A 216 -11.20 13.11 7.38
N GLY A 217 -10.74 11.86 7.20
CA GLY A 217 -11.54 10.71 6.78
C GLY A 217 -11.24 9.45 7.59
N SER A 218 -11.81 8.31 7.18
CA SER A 218 -11.52 7.02 7.79
C SER A 218 -10.23 6.44 7.22
N LEU A 219 -9.21 6.23 8.06
CA LEU A 219 -7.97 5.56 7.68
C LEU A 219 -7.97 4.13 8.23
N LEU A 220 -7.88 3.11 7.36
CA LEU A 220 -7.76 1.72 7.79
C LEU A 220 -6.30 1.33 8.05
N SER A 221 -6.06 0.60 9.14
CA SER A 221 -4.72 0.14 9.51
C SER A 221 -4.45 -1.31 9.11
N ASN A 222 -3.28 -1.60 8.55
CA ASN A 222 -2.83 -2.98 8.27
C ASN A 222 -2.57 -3.81 9.53
N ALA A 223 -2.53 -3.23 10.72
CA ALA A 223 -2.29 -3.99 11.95
C ALA A 223 -3.48 -4.91 12.30
N ASP A 224 -4.71 -4.42 12.09
CA ASP A 224 -5.94 -5.08 12.55
C ASP A 224 -7.17 -4.77 11.70
N GLY A 225 -7.03 -4.03 10.58
CA GLY A 225 -8.14 -3.62 9.73
C GLY A 225 -9.06 -2.55 10.33
N SER A 226 -8.76 -2.01 11.50
CA SER A 226 -9.60 -1.01 12.17
C SER A 226 -9.41 0.41 11.59
N VAL A 227 -10.42 1.26 11.79
CA VAL A 227 -10.33 2.70 11.50
C VAL A 227 -9.55 3.39 12.63
N VAL A 228 -8.44 4.03 12.29
CA VAL A 228 -7.58 4.76 13.22
C VAL A 228 -7.89 6.26 13.18
N ARG A 229 -7.89 6.91 14.35
CA ARG A 229 -8.33 8.32 14.52
C ARG A 229 -7.33 9.23 15.22
N GLU A 230 -6.45 8.66 16.05
CA GLU A 230 -5.51 9.46 16.85
C GLU A 230 -4.14 9.54 16.15
N PRO A 231 -3.56 10.75 15.96
CA PRO A 231 -2.28 10.92 15.27
C PRO A 231 -1.14 10.07 15.84
N ASP A 232 -1.05 9.98 17.16
CA ASP A 232 0.00 9.18 17.83
C ASP A 232 -0.17 7.68 17.62
N ASP A 233 -1.42 7.19 17.57
CA ASP A 233 -1.70 5.78 17.24
C ASP A 233 -1.34 5.49 15.78
N ILE A 234 -1.68 6.40 14.86
CA ILE A 234 -1.34 6.27 13.44
C ILE A 234 0.19 6.22 13.26
N ARG A 235 0.92 7.15 13.88
CA ARG A 235 2.39 7.16 13.88
C ARG A 235 2.95 5.84 14.39
N ARG A 236 2.48 5.38 15.56
CA ARG A 236 2.92 4.12 16.16
C ARG A 236 2.66 2.94 15.23
N ARG A 237 1.45 2.82 14.67
CA ARG A 237 1.07 1.70 13.79
C ARG A 237 1.91 1.68 12.52
N LEU A 238 2.14 2.83 11.88
CA LEU A 238 2.99 2.92 10.68
C LEU A 238 4.44 2.49 10.95
N VAL A 239 4.99 2.83 12.13
CA VAL A 239 6.33 2.40 12.56
C VAL A 239 6.34 0.89 12.84
N GLU A 240 5.42 0.40 13.67
CA GLU A 240 5.38 -1.01 14.07
C GLU A 240 5.06 -1.96 12.89
N GLN A 241 4.30 -1.49 11.90
CA GLN A 241 3.97 -2.25 10.69
C GLN A 241 5.22 -2.77 9.96
N VAL A 242 6.39 -2.13 10.11
CA VAL A 242 7.65 -2.61 9.53
C VAL A 242 8.04 -4.01 10.03
N VAL A 243 7.71 -4.35 11.27
CA VAL A 243 8.05 -5.64 11.93
C VAL A 243 6.84 -6.50 12.27
N LYS A 244 5.63 -6.04 11.96
CA LYS A 244 4.37 -6.73 12.24
C LYS A 244 3.68 -7.15 10.95
N PRO A 245 2.91 -8.26 10.96
CA PRO A 245 2.19 -8.72 9.78
C PRO A 245 1.25 -7.68 9.19
N VAL A 246 1.12 -7.69 7.86
CA VAL A 246 0.09 -6.93 7.14
C VAL A 246 -1.20 -7.73 7.09
N ARG A 247 -2.24 -7.26 7.79
CA ARG A 247 -3.59 -7.82 7.82
C ARG A 247 -4.51 -7.15 6.79
N TRP A 248 -4.16 -7.33 5.52
CA TRP A 248 -4.95 -6.80 4.42
C TRP A 248 -6.31 -7.49 4.29
N ASP A 249 -6.40 -8.77 4.69
CA ASP A 249 -7.64 -9.50 4.90
C ASP A 249 -8.64 -8.75 5.79
N LEU A 250 -8.17 -8.22 6.92
CA LEU A 250 -9.00 -7.45 7.85
C LEU A 250 -9.34 -6.05 7.29
N CYS A 251 -8.42 -5.43 6.54
CA CYS A 251 -8.73 -4.20 5.81
C CYS A 251 -9.84 -4.43 4.78
N LEU A 252 -9.81 -5.55 4.06
CA LEU A 252 -10.86 -5.93 3.10
C LEU A 252 -12.19 -6.21 3.80
N GLU A 253 -12.19 -6.89 4.95
CA GLU A 253 -13.40 -7.11 5.75
C GLU A 253 -14.03 -5.77 6.18
N SER A 254 -13.23 -4.85 6.70
CA SER A 254 -13.71 -3.51 7.06
C SER A 254 -14.19 -2.74 5.84
N LEU A 255 -13.49 -2.81 4.71
CA LEU A 255 -13.91 -2.14 3.47
C LEU A 255 -15.25 -2.69 2.94
N GLY A 256 -15.46 -4.01 2.99
CA GLY A 256 -16.71 -4.67 2.62
C GLY A 256 -17.87 -4.29 3.55
N ARG A 257 -17.63 -4.19 4.86
CA ARG A 257 -18.63 -3.70 5.83
C ARG A 257 -18.98 -2.23 5.61
N ILE A 258 -18.00 -1.40 5.27
CA ILE A 258 -18.22 0.01 4.96
C ILE A 258 -18.99 0.17 3.64
N ALA A 259 -18.77 -0.72 2.68
CA ALA A 259 -19.44 -0.77 1.38
C ALA A 259 -19.44 0.60 0.65
N PRO A 260 -18.26 1.18 0.35
CA PRO A 260 -18.18 2.46 -0.35
C PRO A 260 -18.83 2.36 -1.75
N GLU A 261 -19.53 3.42 -2.14
CA GLU A 261 -20.24 3.50 -3.42
C GLU A 261 -19.30 3.46 -4.63
N VAL A 262 -18.09 4.01 -4.47
CA VAL A 262 -17.01 3.85 -5.44
C VAL A 262 -15.72 3.57 -4.70
N THR A 263 -15.00 2.55 -5.16
CA THR A 263 -13.65 2.22 -4.71
C THR A 263 -12.66 2.58 -5.81
N VAL A 264 -11.81 3.56 -5.55
CA VAL A 264 -10.74 4.00 -6.45
C VAL A 264 -9.45 3.28 -6.08
N CYS A 265 -8.99 2.40 -6.97
CA CYS A 265 -7.67 1.79 -6.87
C CYS A 265 -6.63 2.71 -7.50
N LEU A 266 -5.68 3.19 -6.70
CA LEU A 266 -4.64 4.14 -7.11
C LEU A 266 -3.51 3.48 -7.91
N PRO A 267 -2.72 4.27 -8.68
CA PRO A 267 -1.67 3.71 -9.50
C PRO A 267 -0.52 3.19 -8.62
N PRO A 268 0.16 2.11 -9.04
CA PRO A 268 -0.16 1.23 -10.16
C PRO A 268 -1.22 0.17 -9.77
N ALA A 269 -2.42 0.30 -10.33
CA ALA A 269 -3.64 -0.28 -9.75
C ALA A 269 -3.85 -1.79 -9.97
N ARG A 270 -3.15 -2.42 -10.93
CA ARG A 270 -3.53 -3.75 -11.46
C ARG A 270 -3.66 -4.83 -10.38
N THR A 271 -2.63 -5.00 -9.54
CA THR A 271 -2.57 -6.09 -8.56
C THR A 271 -3.69 -5.97 -7.54
N LEU A 272 -3.84 -4.78 -6.96
CA LEU A 272 -4.79 -4.53 -5.89
C LEU A 272 -6.24 -4.54 -6.39
N ALA A 273 -6.49 -3.99 -7.58
CA ALA A 273 -7.79 -4.11 -8.25
C ALA A 273 -8.18 -5.59 -8.49
N GLY A 274 -7.21 -6.44 -8.82
CA GLY A 274 -7.42 -7.88 -8.95
C GLY A 274 -7.80 -8.55 -7.63
N ILE A 275 -7.21 -8.13 -6.51
CA ILE A 275 -7.58 -8.61 -5.17
C ILE A 275 -9.00 -8.17 -4.82
N LEU A 276 -9.30 -6.87 -4.96
CA LEU A 276 -10.63 -6.32 -4.67
C LEU A 276 -11.73 -7.03 -5.45
N LYS A 277 -11.57 -7.21 -6.76
CA LYS A 277 -12.59 -7.87 -7.60
C LYS A 277 -12.84 -9.34 -7.23
N ARG A 278 -11.85 -10.04 -6.67
CA ARG A 278 -12.00 -11.43 -6.23
C ARG A 278 -12.66 -11.53 -4.86
N GLN A 279 -12.28 -10.64 -3.95
CA GLN A 279 -12.66 -10.73 -2.53
C GLN A 279 -13.93 -9.95 -2.20
N LEU A 280 -14.21 -8.88 -2.95
CA LEU A 280 -15.34 -7.98 -2.78
C LEU A 280 -15.98 -7.68 -4.15
N PRO A 281 -16.54 -8.70 -4.84
CA PRO A 281 -17.08 -8.57 -6.20
C PRO A 281 -18.24 -7.57 -6.33
N GLU A 282 -18.91 -7.25 -5.22
CA GLU A 282 -19.99 -6.29 -5.11
C GLU A 282 -19.52 -4.82 -5.15
N LEU A 283 -18.25 -4.55 -4.85
CA LEU A 283 -17.74 -3.18 -4.84
C LEU A 283 -17.55 -2.63 -6.26
N ALA A 284 -18.02 -1.40 -6.48
CA ALA A 284 -17.77 -0.67 -7.71
C ALA A 284 -16.31 -0.17 -7.76
N VAL A 285 -15.42 -0.96 -8.37
CA VAL A 285 -13.99 -0.62 -8.48
C VAL A 285 -13.68 0.15 -9.77
N VAL A 286 -13.10 1.34 -9.63
CA VAL A 286 -12.48 2.13 -10.71
C VAL A 286 -10.98 2.24 -10.45
N CYS A 287 -10.15 2.31 -11.49
CA CYS A 287 -8.69 2.31 -11.36
C CYS A 287 -8.07 3.53 -12.02
N VAL A 288 -7.05 4.09 -11.38
CA VAL A 288 -6.16 5.09 -11.96
C VAL A 288 -4.86 4.40 -12.33
N THR A 289 -4.51 4.40 -13.62
CA THR A 289 -3.20 3.92 -14.11
C THR A 289 -2.40 5.05 -14.75
N ALA A 290 -3.07 5.99 -15.40
CA ALA A 290 -2.48 7.14 -16.05
C ALA A 290 -3.41 8.37 -15.97
N PRO A 291 -2.94 9.60 -16.29
CA PRO A 291 -3.77 10.81 -16.22
C PRO A 291 -5.08 10.74 -17.02
N ARG A 292 -5.11 10.00 -18.14
CA ARG A 292 -6.32 9.78 -18.96
C ARG A 292 -7.48 9.10 -18.22
N ASP A 293 -7.20 8.44 -17.09
CA ASP A 293 -8.22 7.74 -16.31
C ASP A 293 -8.96 8.69 -15.34
N LEU A 294 -8.43 9.90 -15.12
CA LEU A 294 -8.91 10.83 -14.09
C LEU A 294 -10.35 11.28 -14.33
N ASP A 295 -10.73 11.62 -15.57
CA ASP A 295 -12.09 12.09 -15.87
C ASP A 295 -13.15 11.01 -15.62
N LYS A 296 -12.81 9.75 -15.93
CA LYS A 296 -13.66 8.60 -15.60
C LYS A 296 -13.83 8.45 -14.08
N VAL A 297 -12.76 8.63 -13.32
CA VAL A 297 -12.82 8.57 -11.85
C VAL A 297 -13.66 9.72 -11.29
N ARG A 298 -13.41 10.97 -11.71
CA ARG A 298 -14.20 12.14 -11.28
C ARG A 298 -15.67 11.97 -11.61
N SER A 299 -16.01 11.49 -12.81
CA SER A 299 -17.40 11.22 -13.20
C SER A 299 -18.06 10.17 -12.30
N ARG A 300 -17.36 9.08 -11.96
CA ARG A 300 -17.87 8.04 -11.05
C ARG A 300 -18.07 8.56 -9.64
N ILE A 301 -17.12 9.34 -9.13
CA ILE A 301 -17.24 9.99 -7.83
C ILE A 301 -18.43 10.96 -7.86
N GLY A 302 -18.46 11.92 -8.78
CA GLY A 302 -19.53 12.92 -8.89
C GLY A 302 -20.93 12.31 -9.02
N ALA A 303 -21.08 11.23 -9.80
CA ALA A 303 -22.36 10.51 -9.89
C ALA A 303 -22.84 10.00 -8.53
N ALA A 304 -21.97 9.37 -7.72
CA ALA A 304 -22.41 8.91 -6.40
C ALA A 304 -22.69 10.05 -5.40
N GLY A 305 -22.18 11.26 -5.65
CA GLY A 305 -22.45 12.44 -4.83
C GLY A 305 -23.82 13.03 -5.15
N ALA A 306 -24.13 13.18 -6.44
CA ALA A 306 -25.39 13.75 -6.93
C ALA A 306 -26.62 12.91 -6.54
N TRP A 307 -26.52 11.58 -6.54
CA TRP A 307 -27.63 10.70 -6.13
C TRP A 307 -28.10 10.93 -4.68
N LYS A 308 -27.24 11.51 -3.81
CA LYS A 308 -27.63 11.82 -2.43
C LYS A 308 -28.26 13.19 -2.27
N GLU A 309 -27.85 14.19 -3.04
CA GLU A 309 -28.52 15.50 -3.06
C GLU A 309 -29.98 15.36 -3.51
N ASP A 310 -30.22 14.51 -4.52
CA ASP A 310 -31.58 14.26 -5.04
C ASP A 310 -32.47 13.54 -4.00
N LEU A 311 -31.94 12.62 -3.19
CA LEU A 311 -32.71 11.93 -2.13
C LEU A 311 -33.00 12.86 -0.94
N VAL A 312 -32.05 13.71 -0.55
CA VAL A 312 -32.23 14.71 0.52
C VAL A 312 -33.24 15.78 0.09
N HIS A 313 -33.27 16.17 -1.18
CA HIS A 313 -34.27 17.09 -1.72
C HIS A 313 -35.63 16.42 -2.00
N ALA A 314 -35.67 15.10 -2.21
CA ALA A 314 -36.92 14.35 -2.35
C ALA A 314 -37.62 14.05 -1.02
N GLY A 315 -37.04 14.39 0.14
CA GLY A 315 -37.68 14.26 1.45
C GLY A 315 -37.99 12.82 1.87
N VAL A 316 -37.13 11.86 1.49
CA VAL A 316 -37.18 10.46 1.93
C VAL A 316 -36.12 10.20 3.00
#